data_AF-A0AAP6JFL1-F1
#
_entry.id   AF-A0AAP6JFL1-F1
#
_cell.length_a   1.000
_cell.length_b   1.000
_cell.length_c   1.000
_cell.angle_alpha   90.00
_cell.angle_beta   90.00
_cell.angle_gamma   90.00
#
_symmetry.space_group_name_H-M   'P 1'
#
loop_
_entity.id
_entity.type
_entity.pdbx_description
1 polymer ?
#
loop_
_entity_poly.entity_id
_entity_poly.type
_entity_poly.pdbx_seq_one_letter_code
_entity_poly.pdbx_strand_id
1 'polypeptide(L)'
;MRKAMPAGGYRESLARARALGLILTAIILSGCATYGQEVGEALTLADAGYYEAAQEGLEQVLDADGNDRLLYHLERGAVAHLAGDFEQSIVLLAEAEMIGEDLYTRYFRDGLRSAMSNPRNAPYRGTVYELAYIHYYQALNFAALAQASDNWRDRRDHLDSALVETRKLDARLHELSILEGSYEEVSEGGRRNTIMSSLLVGFHGMSEEIADRDSLRFRDAAWLRYLTGVLYEMAGELDNARIAYTQAAQIYEDGYAAQYLLGEDFLRQAWFDAYRLQHRTDGWRGREDEARQRIGADGVERISNSSGEEAHLLVIQHVDRLPPRGELNLIMYADPRRRSITLQPWTGGTHDERLAQSAWFQTMYADTGPLAMMVHYSQGGLEGAFRGVFEKSFYVGPLWGQLESWGIIRALQGGVRVTVPYPGPPRPEVSPSFLEIDGQREVLARADNLTMMAYQDMLLSAGDELRREVARRLLQNALAELAAQEMEERGGLLGQLGGLAARTGTAAASRADTRAWQTLPAEVRVARIPVEPGTSRVRLRQGEFLGGEKGLAPAVEVSLEPGEIRLLMSRRLSNPPSIELPGDSEGAPRLEVLTLN
;
A
#
# COMPACT_ATOMS: atom_id res chain seq x y z
N MET A 1 36.51 30.05 -61.03
CA MET A 1 35.89 30.79 -59.92
C MET A 1 35.25 29.80 -58.94
N ARG A 2 35.96 29.42 -57.86
CA ARG A 2 35.37 28.72 -56.70
C ARG A 2 35.43 29.69 -55.52
N LYS A 3 34.27 30.18 -55.08
CA LYS A 3 34.13 31.00 -53.86
C LYS A 3 34.25 30.06 -52.66
N ALA A 4 35.27 30.25 -51.84
CA ALA A 4 35.41 29.55 -50.56
C ALA A 4 34.37 30.11 -49.57
N MET A 5 33.58 29.23 -48.95
CA MET A 5 32.73 29.57 -47.80
C MET A 5 33.60 29.73 -46.54
N PRO A 6 33.29 30.68 -45.65
CA PRO A 6 34.10 30.94 -44.46
C PRO A 6 33.89 29.89 -43.36
N ALA A 7 35.00 29.37 -42.84
CA ALA A 7 35.08 28.30 -41.82
C ALA A 7 34.56 28.68 -40.41
N GLY A 8 34.01 29.90 -40.23
CA GLY A 8 33.52 30.39 -38.93
C GLY A 8 32.14 29.87 -38.54
N GLY A 9 31.23 29.68 -39.50
CA GLY A 9 29.83 29.32 -39.21
C GLY A 9 29.64 27.90 -38.65
N TYR A 10 30.57 26.98 -38.94
CA TYR A 10 30.45 25.58 -38.55
C TYR A 10 30.69 25.33 -37.05
N ARG A 11 31.52 26.17 -36.41
CA ARG A 11 31.79 26.06 -34.97
C ARG A 11 30.65 26.63 -34.14
N GLU A 12 30.03 27.72 -34.59
CA GLU A 12 28.85 28.30 -33.93
C GLU A 12 27.61 27.41 -34.09
N SER A 13 27.42 26.77 -35.25
CA SER A 13 26.32 25.83 -35.45
C SER A 13 26.47 24.55 -34.61
N LEU A 14 27.69 24.02 -34.45
CA LEU A 14 27.95 22.89 -33.55
C LEU A 14 27.77 23.24 -32.07
N ALA A 15 28.18 24.45 -31.66
CA ALA A 15 27.99 24.92 -30.30
C ALA A 15 26.50 25.12 -29.97
N ARG A 16 25.72 25.67 -30.90
CA ARG A 16 24.26 25.80 -30.77
C ARG A 16 23.55 24.45 -30.78
N ALA A 17 23.98 23.49 -31.60
CA ALA A 17 23.43 22.13 -31.62
C ALA A 17 23.76 21.36 -30.33
N ARG A 18 24.95 21.53 -29.77
CA ARG A 18 25.32 20.97 -28.44
C ARG A 18 24.57 21.64 -27.30
N ALA A 19 24.38 22.95 -27.35
CA ALA A 19 23.60 23.69 -26.37
C ALA A 19 22.11 23.30 -26.44
N LEU A 20 21.52 23.19 -27.65
CA LEU A 20 20.16 22.67 -27.82
C LEU A 20 20.06 21.22 -27.36
N GLY A 21 21.05 20.37 -27.66
CA GLY A 21 21.08 18.98 -27.18
C GLY A 21 21.16 18.89 -25.66
N LEU A 22 21.97 19.73 -25.01
CA LEU A 22 22.05 19.82 -23.55
C LEU A 22 20.78 20.40 -22.92
N ILE A 23 20.13 21.38 -23.57
CA ILE A 23 18.84 21.93 -23.12
C ILE A 23 17.73 20.91 -23.30
N LEU A 24 17.68 20.16 -24.42
CA LEU A 24 16.72 19.08 -24.63
C LEU A 24 16.93 17.96 -23.61
N THR A 25 18.19 17.59 -23.35
CA THR A 25 18.55 16.59 -22.34
C THR A 25 18.19 17.07 -20.93
N ALA A 26 18.40 18.36 -20.63
CA ALA A 26 18.01 18.96 -19.36
C ALA A 26 16.49 19.03 -19.20
N ILE A 27 15.73 19.33 -20.26
CA ILE A 27 14.25 19.33 -20.25
C ILE A 27 13.70 17.91 -20.10
N ILE A 28 14.34 16.91 -20.72
CA ILE A 28 13.98 15.49 -20.56
C ILE A 28 14.31 14.97 -19.16
N LEU A 29 15.37 15.50 -18.53
CA LEU A 29 15.77 15.14 -17.16
C LEU A 29 15.01 15.93 -16.08
N SER A 30 14.53 17.15 -16.37
CA SER A 30 13.78 17.98 -15.41
C SER A 30 12.29 17.64 -15.33
N GLY A 31 11.75 16.87 -16.27
CA GLY A 31 10.39 16.30 -16.19
C GLY A 31 10.29 15.07 -15.28
N CYS A 32 11.33 14.79 -14.48
CA CYS A 32 11.47 13.62 -13.62
C CYS A 32 11.14 13.89 -12.14
N ALA A 33 10.42 14.98 -11.82
CA ALA A 33 9.64 14.98 -10.59
C ALA A 33 8.61 13.85 -10.74
N THR A 34 8.84 12.78 -9.99
CA THR A 34 7.97 11.61 -10.04
C THR A 34 6.70 12.00 -9.32
N TYR A 35 5.53 11.68 -9.86
CA TYR A 35 4.25 11.96 -9.21
C TYR A 35 4.19 11.50 -7.74
N GLY A 36 4.82 10.37 -7.40
CA GLY A 36 4.95 9.90 -6.02
C GLY A 36 5.84 10.79 -5.12
N GLN A 37 6.76 11.56 -5.70
CA GLN A 37 7.54 12.58 -4.98
C GLN A 37 6.68 13.81 -4.68
N GLU A 38 5.90 14.32 -5.64
CA GLU A 38 5.05 15.51 -5.44
C GLU A 38 3.93 15.25 -4.43
N VAL A 39 3.23 14.11 -4.55
CA VAL A 39 2.30 13.64 -3.49
C VAL A 39 3.05 13.42 -2.18
N GLY A 40 4.24 12.83 -2.23
CA GLY A 40 5.09 12.58 -1.07
C GLY A 40 5.46 13.85 -0.28
N GLU A 41 5.71 14.96 -0.97
CA GLU A 41 5.98 16.28 -0.38
C GLU A 41 4.76 16.80 0.38
N ALA A 42 3.58 16.78 -0.23
CA ALA A 42 2.33 17.16 0.43
C ALA A 42 2.02 16.28 1.66
N LEU A 43 2.27 14.96 1.55
CA LEU A 43 2.08 14.06 2.68
C LEU A 43 3.12 14.24 3.79
N THR A 44 4.31 14.77 3.47
CA THR A 44 5.31 15.13 4.48
C THR A 44 4.86 16.37 5.28
N LEU A 45 4.12 17.30 4.65
CA LEU A 45 3.45 18.39 5.37
C LEU A 45 2.37 17.84 6.32
N ALA A 46 1.57 16.87 5.88
CA ALA A 46 0.58 16.21 6.74
C ALA A 46 1.25 15.44 7.91
N ASP A 47 2.38 14.78 7.65
CA ASP A 47 3.20 14.11 8.68
C ASP A 47 3.76 15.11 9.71
N ALA A 48 4.01 16.36 9.31
CA ALA A 48 4.43 17.47 10.17
C ALA A 48 3.26 18.20 10.88
N GLY A 49 2.00 17.87 10.55
CA GLY A 49 0.81 18.52 11.11
C GLY A 49 0.31 19.75 10.35
N TYR A 50 0.92 20.10 9.22
CA TYR A 50 0.48 21.21 8.38
C TYR A 50 -0.60 20.74 7.40
N TYR A 51 -1.78 20.41 7.93
CA TYR A 51 -2.84 19.76 7.16
C TYR A 51 -3.41 20.64 6.05
N GLU A 52 -3.60 21.94 6.29
CA GLU A 52 -4.09 22.88 5.26
C GLU A 52 -3.13 22.95 4.06
N ALA A 53 -1.82 23.15 4.33
CA ALA A 53 -0.81 23.15 3.29
C ALA A 53 -0.69 21.80 2.57
N ALA A 54 -0.91 20.69 3.28
CA ALA A 54 -0.96 19.36 2.68
C ALA A 54 -2.18 19.20 1.74
N GLN A 55 -3.36 19.71 2.13
CA GLN A 55 -4.54 19.72 1.27
C GLN A 55 -4.30 20.50 -0.02
N GLU A 56 -3.74 21.72 0.08
CA GLU A 56 -3.39 22.54 -1.08
C GLU A 56 -2.37 21.85 -1.99
N GLY A 57 -1.34 21.23 -1.40
CA GLY A 57 -0.35 20.47 -2.15
C GLY A 57 -0.95 19.30 -2.92
N LEU A 58 -1.87 18.55 -2.30
CA LEU A 58 -2.59 17.45 -2.94
C LEU A 58 -3.48 17.93 -4.08
N GLU A 59 -4.18 19.06 -3.91
CA GLU A 59 -5.04 19.65 -4.95
C GLU A 59 -4.28 20.08 -6.20
N GLN A 60 -3.03 20.49 -6.07
CA GLN A 60 -2.20 20.91 -7.19
C GLN A 60 -1.69 19.74 -8.04
N VAL A 61 -1.56 18.55 -7.43
CA VAL A 61 -0.87 17.40 -8.04
C VAL A 61 -1.83 16.27 -8.41
N LEU A 62 -3.04 16.23 -7.81
CA LEU A 62 -4.07 15.23 -8.04
C LEU A 62 -5.27 15.86 -8.78
N ASP A 63 -5.62 15.30 -9.94
CA ASP A 63 -6.79 15.72 -10.71
C ASP A 63 -8.08 15.10 -10.14
N ALA A 64 -8.96 15.95 -9.60
CA ALA A 64 -10.23 15.57 -8.97
C ALA A 64 -11.26 14.98 -9.95
N ASP A 65 -11.19 15.29 -11.24
CA ASP A 65 -12.15 14.82 -12.25
C ASP A 65 -11.55 13.79 -13.21
N GLY A 66 -10.21 13.72 -13.26
CA GLY A 66 -9.48 12.89 -14.21
C GLY A 66 -9.21 11.46 -13.75
N ASN A 67 -8.02 10.96 -14.11
CA ASN A 67 -7.60 9.59 -13.79
C ASN A 67 -7.17 9.42 -12.33
N ASP A 68 -6.94 10.52 -11.61
CA ASP A 68 -6.47 10.51 -10.23
C ASP A 68 -7.61 10.73 -9.23
N ARG A 69 -8.85 10.95 -9.70
CA ARG A 69 -10.02 11.32 -8.89
C ARG A 69 -10.26 10.43 -7.66
N LEU A 70 -10.11 9.12 -7.79
CA LEU A 70 -10.23 8.24 -6.63
C LEU A 70 -9.14 8.55 -5.60
N LEU A 71 -7.87 8.61 -6.03
CA LEU A 71 -6.75 8.89 -5.15
C LEU A 71 -6.82 10.29 -4.55
N TYR A 72 -7.29 11.29 -5.30
CA TYR A 72 -7.58 12.64 -4.83
C TYR A 72 -8.47 12.61 -3.58
N HIS A 73 -9.61 11.93 -3.67
CA HIS A 73 -10.56 11.85 -2.56
C HIS A 73 -10.06 11.00 -1.40
N LEU A 74 -9.33 9.92 -1.68
CA LEU A 74 -8.73 9.06 -0.66
C LEU A 74 -7.67 9.81 0.18
N GLU A 75 -6.67 10.42 -0.46
CA GLU A 75 -5.59 11.13 0.23
C GLU A 75 -6.15 12.34 1.01
N ARG A 76 -6.97 13.17 0.35
CA ARG A 76 -7.55 14.36 1.00
C ARG A 76 -8.51 13.99 2.12
N GLY A 77 -9.30 12.93 1.96
CA GLY A 77 -10.21 12.42 2.99
C GLY A 77 -9.46 11.96 4.24
N ALA A 78 -8.36 11.23 4.07
CA ALA A 78 -7.49 10.83 5.18
C ALA A 78 -6.75 12.02 5.81
N VAL A 79 -6.27 13.00 5.02
CA VAL A 79 -5.66 14.21 5.58
C VAL A 79 -6.69 15.04 6.38
N ALA A 80 -7.94 15.13 5.93
CA ALA A 80 -9.01 15.78 6.68
C ALA A 80 -9.32 15.05 8.00
N HIS A 81 -9.33 13.70 7.98
CA HIS A 81 -9.43 12.90 9.20
C HIS A 81 -8.29 13.20 10.17
N LEU A 82 -7.06 13.26 9.67
CA LEU A 82 -5.88 13.59 10.48
C LEU A 82 -5.94 15.01 11.06
N ALA A 83 -6.57 15.94 10.34
CA ALA A 83 -6.80 17.31 10.81
C ALA A 83 -7.91 17.42 11.87
N GLY A 84 -8.66 16.35 12.14
CA GLY A 84 -9.86 16.38 12.97
C GLY A 84 -11.09 16.96 12.27
N ASP A 85 -11.00 17.27 10.97
CA ASP A 85 -12.13 17.69 10.15
C ASP A 85 -12.88 16.45 9.62
N PHE A 86 -13.59 15.82 10.55
CA PHE A 86 -14.31 14.57 10.28
C PHE A 86 -15.45 14.75 9.30
N GLU A 87 -16.11 15.91 9.29
CA GLU A 87 -17.19 16.21 8.35
C GLU A 87 -16.67 16.29 6.92
N GLN A 88 -15.59 17.03 6.68
CA GLN A 88 -14.96 17.08 5.36
C GLN A 88 -14.42 15.72 4.95
N SER A 89 -13.81 14.98 5.88
CA SER A 89 -13.34 13.62 5.63
C SER A 89 -14.46 12.68 5.19
N ILE A 90 -15.62 12.72 5.85
CA ILE A 90 -16.81 11.91 5.48
C ILE A 90 -17.26 12.23 4.05
N VAL A 91 -17.34 13.51 3.69
CA VAL A 91 -17.76 13.93 2.34
C VAL A 91 -16.78 13.43 1.28
N LEU A 92 -15.48 13.61 1.50
CA LEU A 92 -14.45 13.17 0.57
C LEU A 92 -14.42 11.64 0.42
N LEU A 93 -14.51 10.91 1.52
CA LEU A 93 -14.47 9.44 1.49
C LEU A 93 -15.74 8.82 0.92
N ALA A 94 -16.91 9.46 1.07
CA ALA A 94 -18.14 9.03 0.41
C ALA A 94 -18.05 9.19 -1.12
N GLU A 95 -17.41 10.26 -1.61
CA GLU A 95 -17.13 10.42 -3.03
C GLU A 95 -16.13 9.36 -3.53
N ALA A 96 -15.09 9.06 -2.73
CA ALA A 96 -14.14 7.99 -3.03
C ALA A 96 -14.82 6.62 -3.12
N GLU A 97 -15.75 6.31 -2.22
CA GLU A 97 -16.56 5.08 -2.23
C GLU A 97 -17.29 4.93 -3.57
N MET A 98 -18.08 5.94 -3.96
CA MET A 98 -18.86 5.92 -5.22
C MET A 98 -17.96 5.75 -6.45
N ILE A 99 -16.84 6.47 -6.51
CA ILE A 99 -15.87 6.36 -7.61
C ILE A 99 -15.24 4.96 -7.64
N GLY A 100 -14.88 4.42 -6.48
CA GLY A 100 -14.29 3.09 -6.34
C GLY A 100 -15.22 1.99 -6.86
N GLU A 101 -16.50 2.01 -6.48
CA GLU A 101 -17.50 1.06 -6.95
C GLU A 101 -17.73 1.13 -8.46
N ASP A 102 -17.80 2.34 -9.02
CA ASP A 102 -17.95 2.55 -10.47
C ASP A 102 -16.75 1.98 -11.24
N LEU A 103 -15.54 2.25 -10.76
CA LEU A 103 -14.30 1.77 -11.37
C LEU A 103 -14.13 0.26 -11.26
N TYR A 104 -14.54 -0.35 -10.14
CA TYR A 104 -14.56 -1.79 -9.97
C TYR A 104 -15.48 -2.46 -10.99
N THR A 105 -16.68 -1.89 -11.20
CA THR A 105 -17.69 -2.45 -12.11
C THR A 105 -17.31 -2.31 -13.60
N ARG A 106 -16.63 -1.22 -13.99
CA ARG A 106 -16.30 -0.93 -15.40
C ARG A 106 -15.07 -1.68 -15.96
N TYR A 107 -14.36 -2.45 -15.13
CA TYR A 107 -13.08 -3.11 -15.43
C TYR A 107 -12.98 -3.84 -16.80
N PHE A 108 -14.07 -4.45 -17.29
CA PHE A 108 -14.06 -5.35 -18.45
C PHE A 108 -14.41 -4.73 -19.82
N ARG A 109 -14.88 -3.46 -19.90
CA ARG A 109 -15.39 -2.90 -21.17
C ARG A 109 -14.33 -2.19 -22.03
N ASP A 110 -13.19 -1.83 -21.44
CA ASP A 110 -12.12 -1.10 -22.14
C ASP A 110 -11.06 -2.06 -22.67
N GLY A 111 -11.28 -2.60 -23.88
CA GLY A 111 -10.41 -3.61 -24.53
C GLY A 111 -9.01 -3.13 -24.95
N LEU A 112 -8.55 -3.59 -26.13
CA LEU A 112 -7.17 -3.43 -26.65
C LEU A 112 -6.62 -1.98 -26.61
N ARG A 113 -7.48 -0.95 -26.65
CA ARG A 113 -7.09 0.47 -26.57
C ARG A 113 -6.51 0.86 -25.20
N SER A 114 -7.08 0.36 -24.10
CA SER A 114 -6.56 0.58 -22.73
C SER A 114 -5.25 -0.18 -22.50
N ALA A 115 -5.13 -1.37 -23.07
CA ALA A 115 -3.88 -2.14 -23.05
C ALA A 115 -2.73 -1.40 -23.75
N MET A 116 -3.00 -0.56 -24.76
CA MET A 116 -1.99 0.19 -25.50
C MET A 116 -1.65 1.57 -24.92
N SER A 117 -2.49 2.13 -24.05
CA SER A 117 -2.18 3.39 -23.34
C SER A 117 -1.16 3.18 -22.21
N ASN A 118 -0.47 4.26 -21.83
CA ASN A 118 0.37 4.27 -20.64
C ASN A 118 -0.48 3.87 -19.40
N PRO A 119 -0.06 2.91 -18.56
CA PRO A 119 -0.75 2.56 -17.31
C PRO A 119 -1.12 3.76 -16.45
N ARG A 120 -0.24 4.77 -16.37
CA ARG A 120 -0.47 6.01 -15.63
C ARG A 120 -1.70 6.78 -16.13
N ASN A 121 -2.08 6.61 -17.40
CA ASN A 121 -3.24 7.26 -18.01
C ASN A 121 -4.55 6.48 -17.83
N ALA A 122 -4.52 5.32 -17.15
CA ALA A 122 -5.74 4.66 -16.72
C ALA A 122 -6.22 5.28 -15.40
N PRO A 123 -7.55 5.27 -15.12
CA PRO A 123 -8.05 5.66 -13.82
C PRO A 123 -7.42 4.84 -12.68
N TYR A 124 -7.01 5.49 -11.60
CA TYR A 124 -6.61 4.84 -10.37
C TYR A 124 -7.82 4.15 -9.74
N ARG A 125 -7.71 2.85 -9.45
CA ARG A 125 -8.84 2.02 -9.00
C ARG A 125 -8.80 1.65 -7.52
N GLY A 126 -7.67 1.93 -6.87
CA GLY A 126 -7.37 1.37 -5.56
C GLY A 126 -7.21 -0.14 -5.59
N THR A 127 -6.72 -0.66 -4.48
CA THR A 127 -6.70 -2.10 -4.17
C THR A 127 -7.93 -2.49 -3.37
N VAL A 128 -8.17 -3.78 -3.24
CA VAL A 128 -9.32 -4.29 -2.48
C VAL A 128 -9.26 -3.86 -1.00
N TYR A 129 -8.08 -3.94 -0.38
CA TYR A 129 -7.92 -3.52 1.02
C TYR A 129 -8.05 -2.00 1.17
N GLU A 130 -7.53 -1.20 0.23
CA GLU A 130 -7.73 0.26 0.25
C GLU A 130 -9.21 0.62 0.25
N LEU A 131 -10.02 0.00 -0.61
CA LEU A 131 -11.46 0.26 -0.62
C LEU A 131 -12.15 -0.14 0.69
N ALA A 132 -11.72 -1.23 1.34
CA ALA A 132 -12.23 -1.60 2.67
C ALA A 132 -11.90 -0.55 3.75
N TYR A 133 -10.73 0.09 3.64
CA TYR A 133 -10.29 1.13 4.58
C TYR A 133 -10.99 2.49 4.40
N ILE A 134 -11.77 2.69 3.33
CA ILE A 134 -12.68 3.84 3.21
C ILE A 134 -13.69 3.81 4.37
N HIS A 135 -14.37 2.68 4.54
CA HIS A 135 -15.34 2.49 5.62
C HIS A 135 -14.70 2.54 7.00
N TYR A 136 -13.45 2.07 7.14
CA TYR A 136 -12.69 2.21 8.38
C TYR A 136 -12.58 3.68 8.82
N TYR A 137 -12.12 4.56 7.94
CA TYR A 137 -12.01 5.98 8.27
C TYR A 137 -13.37 6.64 8.46
N GLN A 138 -14.38 6.33 7.63
CA GLN A 138 -15.72 6.88 7.81
C GLN A 138 -16.34 6.46 9.15
N ALA A 139 -16.19 5.20 9.54
CA ALA A 139 -16.68 4.69 10.82
C ALA A 139 -15.98 5.39 11.99
N LEU A 140 -14.65 5.61 11.91
CA LEU A 140 -13.92 6.38 12.91
C LEU A 140 -14.34 7.86 12.96
N ASN A 141 -14.58 8.49 11.80
CA ASN A 141 -15.06 9.88 11.72
C ASN A 141 -16.41 10.03 12.43
N PHE A 142 -17.37 9.15 12.10
CA PHE A 142 -18.67 9.17 12.74
C PHE A 142 -18.59 8.84 14.24
N ALA A 143 -17.75 7.89 14.65
CA ALA A 143 -17.53 7.59 16.06
C ALA A 143 -16.92 8.78 16.81
N ALA A 144 -16.00 9.52 16.18
CA ALA A 144 -15.42 10.72 16.77
C ALA A 144 -16.46 11.85 16.90
N LEU A 145 -17.30 12.08 15.90
CA LEU A 145 -18.42 13.02 15.98
C LEU A 145 -19.43 12.63 17.07
N ALA A 146 -19.70 11.34 17.23
CA ALA A 146 -20.58 10.84 18.29
C ALA A 146 -20.03 11.14 19.70
N GLN A 147 -18.72 10.94 19.90
CA GLN A 147 -18.06 11.20 21.19
C GLN A 147 -17.96 12.69 21.53
N ALA A 148 -17.82 13.54 20.50
CA ALA A 148 -17.81 15.00 20.63
C ALA A 148 -19.21 15.61 20.83
N SER A 149 -20.28 14.82 20.64
CA SER A 149 -21.66 15.29 20.75
C SER A 149 -22.12 15.41 22.21
N ASP A 150 -22.59 16.61 22.59
CA ASP A 150 -23.19 16.88 23.91
C ASP A 150 -24.59 16.27 24.08
N ASN A 151 -25.33 16.11 22.98
CA ASN A 151 -26.71 15.65 22.95
C ASN A 151 -26.79 14.16 22.58
N TRP A 152 -27.60 13.41 23.33
CA TRP A 152 -27.77 11.97 23.11
C TRP A 152 -28.34 11.62 21.73
N ARG A 153 -29.17 12.50 21.14
CA ARG A 153 -29.72 12.26 19.79
C ARG A 153 -28.64 12.31 18.73
N ASP A 154 -27.84 13.38 18.73
CA ASP A 154 -26.77 13.57 17.75
C ASP A 154 -25.69 12.48 17.91
N ARG A 155 -25.34 12.14 19.16
CA ARG A 155 -24.49 10.99 19.48
C ARG A 155 -25.02 9.69 18.86
N ARG A 156 -26.31 9.41 19.01
CA ARG A 156 -26.94 8.22 18.46
C ARG A 156 -26.97 8.25 16.93
N ASP A 157 -27.32 9.38 16.32
CA ASP A 157 -27.40 9.50 14.86
C ASP A 157 -26.02 9.29 14.20
N HIS A 158 -24.96 9.81 14.83
CA HIS A 158 -23.59 9.55 14.40
C HIS A 158 -23.18 8.09 14.59
N LEU A 159 -23.51 7.45 15.72
CA LEU A 159 -23.25 6.00 15.92
C LEU A 159 -24.03 5.16 14.90
N ASP A 160 -25.30 5.46 14.64
CA ASP A 160 -26.11 4.77 13.63
C ASP A 160 -25.47 4.91 12.23
N SER A 161 -24.89 6.08 11.92
CA SER A 161 -24.13 6.30 10.69
C SER A 161 -22.83 5.48 10.63
N ALA A 162 -22.09 5.39 11.74
CA ALA A 162 -20.93 4.50 11.84
C ALA A 162 -21.32 3.04 11.59
N LEU A 163 -22.47 2.59 12.12
CA LEU A 163 -23.00 1.24 11.91
C LEU A 163 -23.48 0.99 10.47
N VAL A 164 -23.86 2.02 9.72
CA VAL A 164 -24.12 1.87 8.28
C VAL A 164 -22.82 1.51 7.56
N GLU A 165 -21.73 2.20 7.88
CA GLU A 165 -20.43 1.94 7.27
C GLU A 165 -19.86 0.57 7.64
N THR A 166 -20.03 0.11 8.88
CA THR A 166 -19.62 -1.24 9.26
C THR A 166 -20.39 -2.32 8.52
N ARG A 167 -21.70 -2.12 8.27
CA ARG A 167 -22.52 -3.08 7.50
C ARG A 167 -22.11 -3.15 6.02
N LYS A 168 -21.77 -2.01 5.41
CA LYS A 168 -21.22 -1.97 4.04
C LYS A 168 -19.88 -2.71 3.97
N LEU A 169 -18.99 -2.43 4.92
CA LEU A 169 -17.72 -3.13 5.06
C LEU A 169 -17.91 -4.64 5.24
N ASP A 170 -18.81 -5.07 6.13
CA ASP A 170 -19.10 -6.48 6.36
C ASP A 170 -19.60 -7.18 5.08
N ALA A 171 -20.48 -6.52 4.32
CA ALA A 171 -20.96 -7.04 3.04
C ALA A 171 -19.82 -7.20 2.03
N ARG A 172 -18.91 -6.21 1.97
CA ARG A 172 -17.76 -6.24 1.07
C ARG A 172 -16.75 -7.32 1.44
N LEU A 173 -16.38 -7.42 2.71
CA LEU A 173 -15.46 -8.46 3.20
C LEU A 173 -16.08 -9.86 3.03
N HIS A 174 -17.39 -9.99 3.24
CA HIS A 174 -18.09 -11.25 2.99
C HIS A 174 -18.09 -11.63 1.50
N GLU A 175 -18.37 -10.69 0.59
CA GLU A 175 -18.26 -10.90 -0.87
C GLU A 175 -16.84 -11.38 -1.24
N LEU A 176 -15.81 -10.73 -0.70
CA LEU A 176 -14.41 -11.12 -0.94
C LEU A 176 -14.09 -12.51 -0.42
N SER A 177 -14.54 -12.86 0.79
CA SER A 177 -14.34 -14.19 1.35
C SER A 177 -14.99 -15.28 0.49
N ILE A 178 -16.12 -14.98 -0.18
CA ILE A 178 -16.76 -15.91 -1.12
C ILE A 178 -15.97 -16.01 -2.43
N LEU A 179 -15.48 -14.88 -2.95
CA LEU A 179 -14.76 -14.83 -4.23
C LEU A 179 -13.35 -15.45 -4.16
N GLU A 180 -12.65 -15.25 -3.04
CA GLU A 180 -11.23 -15.64 -2.87
C GLU A 180 -11.03 -16.85 -1.95
N GLY A 181 -12.12 -17.38 -1.37
CA GLY A 181 -12.12 -18.43 -0.34
C GLY A 181 -11.88 -17.86 1.06
N SER A 182 -12.45 -18.50 2.09
CA SER A 182 -12.28 -18.06 3.48
C SER A 182 -10.91 -18.46 4.04
N TYR A 183 -10.48 -17.81 5.14
CA TYR A 183 -9.26 -18.20 5.83
C TYR A 183 -9.32 -19.63 6.40
N GLU A 184 -10.49 -20.02 6.92
CA GLU A 184 -10.77 -21.37 7.43
C GLU A 184 -10.56 -22.42 6.32
N GLU A 185 -11.14 -22.19 5.13
CA GLU A 185 -11.03 -23.10 3.98
C GLU A 185 -9.57 -23.29 3.52
N VAL A 186 -8.78 -22.22 3.52
CA VAL A 186 -7.34 -22.27 3.17
C VAL A 186 -6.56 -23.05 4.25
N SER A 187 -6.87 -22.83 5.52
CA SER A 187 -6.21 -23.48 6.66
C SER A 187 -6.48 -24.97 6.73
N GLU A 188 -7.76 -25.38 6.63
CA GLU A 188 -8.20 -26.78 6.69
C GLU A 188 -7.73 -27.61 5.49
N GLY A 189 -7.52 -26.98 4.32
CA GLY A 189 -6.95 -27.60 3.13
C GLY A 189 -5.49 -28.07 3.29
N GLY A 190 -4.93 -28.06 4.50
CA GLY A 190 -3.56 -28.49 4.80
C GLY A 190 -2.49 -27.44 4.49
N ARG A 191 -2.88 -26.19 4.18
CA ARG A 191 -1.96 -25.11 3.74
C ARG A 191 -1.47 -24.19 4.87
N ARG A 192 -1.74 -24.54 6.13
CA ARG A 192 -1.30 -23.75 7.31
C ARG A 192 0.22 -23.56 7.38
N ASN A 193 0.99 -24.56 6.95
CA ASN A 193 2.46 -24.49 6.87
C ASN A 193 2.96 -23.81 5.57
N THR A 194 2.09 -23.55 4.60
CA THR A 194 2.43 -22.94 3.30
C THR A 194 2.43 -21.42 3.35
N ILE A 195 1.54 -20.79 4.14
CA ILE A 195 1.50 -19.32 4.30
C ILE A 195 2.82 -18.80 4.87
N MET A 196 3.26 -19.34 6.02
CA MET A 196 4.54 -18.95 6.63
C MET A 196 5.75 -19.32 5.75
N SER A 197 5.77 -20.49 5.12
CA SER A 197 6.87 -20.88 4.23
C SER A 197 6.90 -20.08 2.92
N SER A 198 5.75 -19.57 2.44
CA SER A 198 5.65 -18.64 1.30
C SER A 198 6.15 -17.22 1.63
N LEU A 199 6.05 -16.80 2.90
CA LEU A 199 6.61 -15.55 3.41
C LEU A 199 8.12 -15.66 3.72
N LEU A 200 8.59 -16.85 4.13
CA LEU A 200 10.00 -17.15 4.44
C LEU A 200 10.86 -17.46 3.18
N VAL A 201 10.36 -17.21 1.97
CA VAL A 201 11.03 -17.49 0.68
C VAL A 201 12.35 -16.73 0.46
N GLY A 202 12.78 -15.90 1.41
CA GLY A 202 14.05 -15.17 1.36
C GLY A 202 15.34 -16.01 1.26
N PHE A 203 15.30 -17.35 1.24
CA PHE A 203 16.54 -18.16 1.13
C PHE A 203 16.51 -19.40 0.21
N HIS A 204 15.41 -19.77 -0.45
CA HIS A 204 15.39 -20.90 -1.40
C HIS A 204 14.76 -20.49 -2.74
N GLY A 205 15.54 -20.62 -3.82
CA GLY A 205 15.28 -20.03 -5.13
C GLY A 205 13.87 -20.28 -5.68
N MET A 206 13.16 -19.19 -5.99
CA MET A 206 11.82 -19.23 -6.54
C MET A 206 11.68 -18.16 -7.63
N SER A 207 11.62 -18.61 -8.88
CA SER A 207 11.29 -17.76 -10.02
C SER A 207 10.31 -18.40 -11.00
N GLU A 208 9.58 -19.45 -10.60
CA GLU A 208 8.54 -20.02 -11.47
C GLU A 208 7.14 -20.17 -10.87
N GLU A 209 6.97 -20.14 -9.54
CA GLU A 209 5.64 -20.05 -8.93
C GLU A 209 5.85 -19.56 -7.50
N ILE A 210 5.17 -18.49 -7.08
CA ILE A 210 4.90 -18.34 -5.64
C ILE A 210 4.14 -19.62 -5.30
N ALA A 211 4.75 -20.53 -4.53
CA ALA A 211 4.33 -21.91 -4.35
C ALA A 211 2.86 -22.06 -3.91
N ASP A 212 2.27 -20.98 -3.40
CA ASP A 212 0.83 -20.82 -3.23
C ASP A 212 0.42 -19.34 -3.41
N ARG A 213 0.28 -18.85 -4.66
CA ARG A 213 -0.27 -17.51 -4.96
C ARG A 213 -1.64 -17.28 -4.33
N ASP A 214 -2.42 -18.34 -4.17
CA ASP A 214 -3.74 -18.24 -3.57
C ASP A 214 -3.60 -17.78 -2.11
N SER A 215 -2.68 -18.38 -1.34
CA SER A 215 -2.47 -18.04 0.08
C SER A 215 -2.15 -16.58 0.41
N LEU A 216 -1.68 -15.78 -0.56
CA LEU A 216 -1.31 -14.37 -0.37
C LEU A 216 -2.45 -13.38 -0.67
N ARG A 217 -3.60 -13.85 -1.15
CA ARG A 217 -4.72 -12.95 -1.48
C ARG A 217 -5.36 -12.38 -0.21
N PHE A 218 -5.78 -11.13 -0.30
CA PHE A 218 -6.60 -10.49 0.73
C PHE A 218 -8.03 -11.02 0.64
N ARG A 219 -8.55 -11.55 1.74
CA ARG A 219 -9.85 -12.27 1.80
C ARG A 219 -10.83 -11.67 2.77
N ASP A 220 -10.30 -11.16 3.87
CA ASP A 220 -11.05 -10.63 5.00
C ASP A 220 -10.09 -9.75 5.85
N ALA A 221 -10.61 -9.01 6.82
CA ALA A 221 -9.82 -8.17 7.72
C ALA A 221 -10.28 -8.29 9.18
N ALA A 222 -9.51 -9.01 9.99
CA ALA A 222 -9.85 -9.29 11.39
C ALA A 222 -9.96 -8.00 12.23
N TRP A 223 -9.04 -7.06 12.06
CA TRP A 223 -9.07 -5.78 12.78
C TRP A 223 -10.32 -4.96 12.44
N LEU A 224 -10.68 -4.89 11.15
CA LEU A 224 -11.85 -4.13 10.71
C LEU A 224 -13.14 -4.72 11.31
N ARG A 225 -13.25 -6.04 11.41
CA ARG A 225 -14.38 -6.69 12.11
C ARG A 225 -14.36 -6.50 13.62
N TYR A 226 -13.17 -6.45 14.22
CA TYR A 226 -13.06 -6.10 15.64
C TYR A 226 -13.57 -4.68 15.89
N LEU A 227 -13.19 -3.70 15.06
CA LEU A 227 -13.72 -2.34 15.15
C LEU A 227 -15.25 -2.31 14.96
N THR A 228 -15.79 -3.09 14.02
CA THR A 228 -17.24 -3.28 13.88
C THR A 228 -17.87 -3.74 15.20
N GLY A 229 -17.25 -4.70 15.89
CA GLY A 229 -17.70 -5.14 17.22
C GLY A 229 -17.69 -4.05 18.27
N VAL A 230 -16.65 -3.21 18.28
CA VAL A 230 -16.56 -2.03 19.17
C VAL A 230 -17.71 -1.06 18.92
N LEU A 231 -18.00 -0.75 17.65
CA LEU A 231 -19.04 0.21 17.30
C LEU A 231 -20.45 -0.32 17.63
N TYR A 232 -20.70 -1.62 17.41
CA TYR A 232 -21.94 -2.25 17.88
C TYR A 232 -22.06 -2.21 19.40
N GLU A 233 -20.96 -2.43 20.13
CA GLU A 233 -20.96 -2.37 21.59
C GLU A 233 -21.23 -0.95 22.10
N MET A 234 -20.61 0.06 21.47
CA MET A 234 -20.89 1.49 21.73
C MET A 234 -22.35 1.86 21.50
N ALA A 235 -22.99 1.27 20.48
CA ALA A 235 -24.41 1.47 20.20
C ALA A 235 -25.34 0.64 21.11
N GLY A 236 -24.80 -0.22 21.97
CA GLY A 236 -25.56 -1.13 22.83
C GLY A 236 -26.12 -2.37 22.12
N GLU A 237 -25.74 -2.63 20.86
CA GLU A 237 -26.12 -3.83 20.10
C GLU A 237 -25.23 -5.03 20.48
N LEU A 238 -25.31 -5.48 21.73
CA LEU A 238 -24.37 -6.45 22.31
C LEU A 238 -24.31 -7.81 21.59
N ASP A 239 -25.43 -8.28 21.04
CA ASP A 239 -25.46 -9.53 20.26
C ASP A 239 -24.65 -9.41 18.96
N ASN A 240 -24.80 -8.29 18.25
CA ASN A 240 -24.06 -8.01 17.01
C ASN A 240 -22.57 -7.77 17.32
N ALA A 241 -22.28 -7.05 18.41
CA ALA A 241 -20.92 -6.85 18.90
C ALA A 241 -20.21 -8.18 19.19
N ARG A 242 -20.87 -9.08 19.92
CA ARG A 242 -20.35 -10.42 20.22
C ARG A 242 -20.07 -11.21 18.94
N ILE A 243 -20.98 -11.19 17.95
CA ILE A 243 -20.79 -11.87 16.66
C ILE A 243 -19.55 -11.32 15.96
N ALA A 244 -19.42 -10.00 15.86
CA ALA A 244 -18.30 -9.34 15.20
C ALA A 244 -16.95 -9.63 15.90
N TYR A 245 -16.89 -9.59 17.23
CA TYR A 245 -15.67 -9.99 17.96
C TYR A 245 -15.31 -11.46 17.76
N THR A 246 -16.31 -12.35 17.77
CA THR A 246 -16.09 -13.78 17.53
C THR A 246 -15.51 -13.99 16.13
N GLN A 247 -16.08 -13.34 15.13
CA GLN A 247 -15.62 -13.43 13.75
C GLN A 247 -14.21 -12.86 13.59
N ALA A 248 -13.91 -11.72 14.21
CA ALA A 248 -12.56 -11.16 14.22
C ALA A 248 -11.54 -12.14 14.81
N ALA A 249 -11.86 -12.75 15.96
CA ALA A 249 -10.99 -13.71 16.62
C ALA A 249 -10.73 -14.95 15.75
N GLN A 250 -11.77 -15.47 15.09
CA GLN A 250 -11.65 -16.58 14.14
C GLN A 250 -10.73 -16.23 12.96
N ILE A 251 -10.94 -15.09 12.31
CA ILE A 251 -10.13 -14.69 11.15
C ILE A 251 -8.65 -14.55 11.54
N TYR A 252 -8.35 -13.97 12.71
CA TYR A 252 -6.99 -13.93 13.24
C TYR A 252 -6.40 -15.34 13.37
N GLU A 253 -7.14 -16.29 13.93
CA GLU A 253 -6.72 -17.66 14.21
C GLU A 253 -6.58 -18.54 12.97
N ASP A 254 -7.44 -18.31 11.97
CA ASP A 254 -7.56 -19.13 10.78
C ASP A 254 -6.43 -18.86 9.77
N GLY A 255 -5.81 -17.68 9.82
CA GLY A 255 -4.62 -17.43 9.01
C GLY A 255 -4.25 -15.97 8.83
N TYR A 256 -5.15 -15.04 9.13
CA TYR A 256 -4.89 -13.61 8.95
C TYR A 256 -3.68 -13.12 9.75
N ALA A 257 -3.57 -13.54 11.02
CA ALA A 257 -2.43 -13.18 11.86
C ALA A 257 -1.10 -13.67 11.26
N ALA A 258 -1.08 -14.90 10.74
CA ALA A 258 0.11 -15.47 10.12
C ALA A 258 0.45 -14.78 8.79
N GLN A 259 -0.55 -14.52 7.94
CA GLN A 259 -0.36 -13.88 6.64
C GLN A 259 0.23 -12.47 6.77
N TYR A 260 -0.20 -11.69 7.76
CA TYR A 260 0.21 -10.29 7.92
C TYR A 260 1.23 -10.06 9.05
N LEU A 261 1.88 -11.14 9.52
CA LEU A 261 2.95 -11.09 10.52
C LEU A 261 2.51 -10.37 11.82
N LEU A 262 1.33 -10.76 12.31
CA LEU A 262 0.74 -10.26 13.55
C LEU A 262 1.06 -11.23 14.71
N GLY A 263 1.22 -10.66 15.91
CA GLY A 263 1.38 -11.45 17.12
C GLY A 263 0.06 -12.05 17.61
N GLU A 264 0.13 -12.90 18.63
CA GLU A 264 -1.08 -13.49 19.25
C GLU A 264 -1.78 -12.55 20.24
N ASP A 265 -1.16 -11.43 20.62
CA ASP A 265 -1.67 -10.53 21.65
C ASP A 265 -3.06 -10.00 21.32
N PHE A 266 -3.25 -9.52 20.09
CA PHE A 266 -4.54 -8.96 19.67
C PHE A 266 -5.58 -10.05 19.33
N LEU A 267 -5.13 -11.25 18.90
CA LEU A 267 -5.99 -12.44 18.82
C LEU A 267 -6.58 -12.77 20.20
N ARG A 268 -5.77 -12.76 21.26
CA ARG A 268 -6.24 -12.99 22.64
C ARG A 268 -7.19 -11.90 23.09
N GLN A 269 -6.95 -10.64 22.73
CA GLN A 269 -7.88 -9.53 23.00
C GLN A 269 -9.25 -9.74 22.32
N ALA A 270 -9.27 -10.16 21.05
CA ALA A 270 -10.51 -10.44 20.33
C ALA A 270 -11.32 -11.57 20.98
N TRP A 271 -10.67 -12.68 21.36
CA TRP A 271 -11.30 -13.76 22.11
C TRP A 271 -11.78 -13.32 23.50
N PHE A 272 -11.02 -12.45 24.18
CA PHE A 272 -11.40 -11.87 25.47
C PHE A 272 -12.71 -11.08 25.36
N ASP A 273 -12.84 -10.20 24.37
CA ASP A 273 -14.06 -9.41 24.19
C ASP A 273 -15.26 -10.22 23.72
N ALA A 274 -15.04 -11.23 22.86
CA ALA A 274 -16.07 -12.19 22.48
C ALA A 274 -16.61 -12.93 23.71
N TYR A 275 -15.72 -13.42 24.58
CA TYR A 275 -16.09 -14.14 25.81
C TYR A 275 -16.73 -13.21 26.85
N ARG A 276 -16.23 -11.98 27.00
CA ARG A 276 -16.78 -10.97 27.93
C ARG A 276 -18.24 -10.65 27.62
N LEU A 277 -18.59 -10.44 26.35
CA LEU A 277 -19.96 -10.14 25.96
C LEU A 277 -20.90 -11.34 26.05
N GLN A 278 -20.36 -12.56 25.98
CA GLN A 278 -21.15 -13.78 26.11
C GLN A 278 -21.97 -13.81 27.42
N HIS A 279 -21.38 -13.38 28.54
CA HIS A 279 -22.06 -13.34 29.84
C HIS A 279 -23.14 -12.25 29.95
N ARG A 280 -23.24 -11.36 28.96
CA ARG A 280 -24.21 -10.25 28.91
C ARG A 280 -25.35 -10.48 27.92
N THR A 281 -25.34 -11.60 27.20
CA THR A 281 -26.27 -11.90 26.11
C THR A 281 -26.83 -13.32 26.24
N ASP A 282 -28.12 -13.51 26.05
CA ASP A 282 -28.74 -14.84 26.04
C ASP A 282 -28.43 -15.60 24.74
N GLY A 283 -28.15 -16.90 24.83
CA GLY A 283 -28.28 -17.82 23.69
C GLY A 283 -27.00 -18.30 22.99
N TRP A 284 -25.80 -17.96 23.48
CA TRP A 284 -24.57 -18.56 22.94
C TRP A 284 -24.35 -19.98 23.48
N ARG A 285 -24.24 -20.96 22.58
CA ARG A 285 -23.84 -22.34 22.90
C ARG A 285 -22.89 -22.83 21.81
N GLY A 286 -21.66 -23.22 22.16
CA GLY A 286 -20.83 -24.06 21.29
C GLY A 286 -19.34 -23.76 21.19
N ARG A 287 -18.83 -22.61 21.66
CA ARG A 287 -17.38 -22.28 21.55
C ARG A 287 -16.76 -21.69 22.82
N GLU A 288 -17.40 -21.91 23.98
CA GLU A 288 -16.91 -21.46 25.30
C GLU A 288 -15.51 -21.99 25.59
N ASP A 289 -15.29 -23.26 25.25
CA ASP A 289 -14.03 -23.94 25.50
C ASP A 289 -12.90 -23.35 24.64
N GLU A 290 -13.16 -23.00 23.37
CA GLU A 290 -12.20 -22.34 22.48
C GLU A 290 -11.77 -20.99 23.06
N ALA A 291 -12.75 -20.14 23.39
CA ALA A 291 -12.48 -18.81 23.95
C ALA A 291 -11.72 -18.90 25.29
N ARG A 292 -12.15 -19.79 26.21
CA ARG A 292 -11.47 -20.04 27.50
C ARG A 292 -10.04 -20.51 27.32
N GLN A 293 -9.79 -21.38 26.35
CA GLN A 293 -8.45 -21.88 26.06
C GLN A 293 -7.53 -20.75 25.58
N ARG A 294 -8.03 -19.85 24.73
CA ARG A 294 -7.25 -18.76 24.13
C ARG A 294 -6.96 -17.62 25.12
N ILE A 295 -7.92 -17.26 25.97
CA ILE A 295 -7.76 -16.18 26.96
C ILE A 295 -7.00 -16.63 28.22
N GLY A 296 -6.98 -17.94 28.48
CA GLY A 296 -6.33 -18.52 29.66
C GLY A 296 -7.05 -18.26 30.97
N ALA A 297 -6.53 -18.81 32.06
CA ALA A 297 -7.11 -18.68 33.39
C ALA A 297 -7.20 -17.22 33.86
N ASP A 298 -6.13 -16.45 33.64
CA ASP A 298 -6.06 -15.03 34.01
C ASP A 298 -7.15 -14.20 33.29
N GLY A 299 -7.41 -14.48 32.02
CA GLY A 299 -8.48 -13.82 31.26
C GLY A 299 -9.87 -14.15 31.79
N VAL A 300 -10.13 -15.43 32.11
CA VAL A 300 -11.40 -15.86 32.73
C VAL A 300 -11.59 -15.23 34.11
N GLU A 301 -10.53 -15.17 34.93
CA GLU A 301 -10.56 -14.56 36.26
C GLU A 301 -10.85 -13.06 36.17
N ARG A 302 -10.18 -12.33 35.27
CA ARG A 302 -10.45 -10.90 35.01
C ARG A 302 -11.91 -10.64 34.69
N ILE A 303 -12.51 -11.45 33.82
CA ILE A 303 -13.92 -11.31 33.44
C ILE A 303 -14.85 -11.67 34.59
N SER A 304 -14.51 -12.72 35.37
CA SER A 304 -15.32 -13.15 36.51
C SER A 304 -15.33 -12.12 37.65
N ASN A 305 -14.24 -11.37 37.79
CA ASN A 305 -14.08 -10.32 38.81
C ASN A 305 -14.56 -8.93 38.34
N SER A 306 -14.94 -8.79 37.06
CA SER A 306 -15.43 -7.52 36.52
C SER A 306 -16.78 -7.13 37.16
N SER A 307 -16.94 -5.85 37.47
CA SER A 307 -18.21 -5.31 37.97
C SER A 307 -19.32 -5.31 36.91
N GLY A 308 -18.96 -5.45 35.62
CA GLY A 308 -19.86 -5.31 34.48
C GLY A 308 -20.25 -3.86 34.16
N GLU A 309 -19.84 -2.90 34.99
CA GLU A 309 -20.08 -1.46 34.86
C GLU A 309 -18.81 -0.67 34.49
N GLU A 310 -17.67 -1.36 34.34
CA GLU A 310 -16.40 -0.79 33.89
C GLU A 310 -16.57 -0.02 32.58
N ALA A 311 -15.97 1.16 32.52
CA ALA A 311 -15.76 1.84 31.25
C ALA A 311 -14.58 1.19 30.53
N HIS A 312 -14.47 1.38 29.22
CA HIS A 312 -13.36 0.91 28.43
C HIS A 312 -12.68 2.06 27.70
N LEU A 313 -11.37 2.12 27.83
CA LEU A 313 -10.54 2.98 26.99
C LEU A 313 -9.97 2.14 25.84
N LEU A 314 -10.30 2.49 24.60
CA LEU A 314 -9.73 1.89 23.40
C LEU A 314 -8.82 2.89 22.71
N VAL A 315 -7.51 2.66 22.78
CA VAL A 315 -6.52 3.48 22.10
C VAL A 315 -6.16 2.83 20.77
N ILE A 316 -6.38 3.55 19.67
CA ILE A 316 -5.98 3.19 18.32
C ILE A 316 -4.80 4.06 17.93
N GLN A 317 -3.65 3.44 17.66
CA GLN A 317 -2.45 4.09 17.19
C GLN A 317 -2.19 3.74 15.73
N HIS A 318 -2.18 4.75 14.87
CA HIS A 318 -1.69 4.66 13.50
C HIS A 318 -0.19 4.86 13.48
N VAL A 319 0.55 3.85 13.03
CA VAL A 319 2.00 3.92 12.91
C VAL A 319 2.38 4.11 11.45
N ASP A 320 3.16 5.17 11.20
CA ASP A 320 3.64 5.59 9.89
C ASP A 320 2.51 5.70 8.85
N ARG A 321 2.91 5.83 7.60
CA ARG A 321 2.04 5.82 6.43
C ARG A 321 2.54 4.73 5.48
N LEU A 322 1.69 4.18 4.61
CA LEU A 322 2.08 3.12 3.68
C LEU A 322 3.31 3.56 2.85
N PRO A 323 4.26 2.63 2.59
CA PRO A 323 5.44 2.97 1.81
C PRO A 323 5.05 3.37 0.38
N PRO A 324 5.68 4.40 -0.19
CA PRO A 324 5.44 4.78 -1.57
C PRO A 324 5.86 3.64 -2.51
N ARG A 325 5.23 3.57 -3.68
CA ARG A 325 5.69 2.74 -4.79
C ARG A 325 6.67 3.55 -5.64
N GLY A 326 7.73 2.90 -6.10
CA GLY A 326 8.71 3.49 -7.01
C GLY A 326 8.67 2.86 -8.40
N GLU A 327 9.39 3.45 -9.35
CA GLU A 327 9.57 2.89 -10.70
C GLU A 327 10.87 2.08 -10.80
N LEU A 328 10.76 0.79 -11.10
CA LEU A 328 11.89 -0.06 -11.46
C LEU A 328 12.04 -0.04 -12.98
N ASN A 329 13.20 0.43 -13.43
CA ASN A 329 13.56 0.48 -14.83
C ASN A 329 14.26 -0.82 -15.23
N LEU A 330 13.81 -1.43 -16.31
CA LEU A 330 14.41 -2.61 -16.90
C LEU A 330 14.84 -2.29 -18.34
N ILE A 331 15.99 -2.82 -18.75
CA ILE A 331 16.44 -2.76 -20.15
C ILE A 331 16.13 -4.10 -20.80
N MET A 332 15.28 -4.06 -21.82
CA MET A 332 14.87 -5.19 -22.64
C MET A 332 15.69 -5.25 -23.92
N TYR A 333 16.31 -6.38 -24.21
CA TYR A 333 17.07 -6.60 -25.44
C TYR A 333 16.85 -8.02 -25.98
N ALA A 334 17.13 -8.21 -27.26
CA ALA A 334 17.09 -9.52 -27.89
C ALA A 334 18.44 -10.25 -27.69
N ASP A 335 18.41 -11.53 -27.31
CA ASP A 335 19.56 -12.43 -27.30
C ASP A 335 19.41 -13.46 -28.43
N PRO A 336 20.05 -13.24 -29.61
CA PRO A 336 19.95 -14.15 -30.74
C PRO A 336 20.55 -15.53 -30.49
N ARG A 337 21.52 -15.65 -29.56
CA ARG A 337 22.18 -16.93 -29.26
C ARG A 337 21.23 -17.84 -28.50
N ARG A 338 20.48 -17.28 -27.55
CA ARG A 338 19.48 -18.00 -26.74
C ARG A 338 18.08 -18.01 -27.35
N ARG A 339 17.87 -17.24 -28.43
CA ARG A 339 16.54 -16.99 -29.03
C ARG A 339 15.54 -16.52 -27.97
N SER A 340 15.99 -15.60 -27.10
CA SER A 340 15.22 -15.05 -25.99
C SER A 340 15.15 -13.52 -26.05
N ILE A 341 14.14 -12.97 -25.39
CA ILE A 341 14.10 -11.56 -25.01
C ILE A 341 14.49 -11.49 -23.55
N THR A 342 15.53 -10.72 -23.24
CA THR A 342 16.12 -10.64 -21.90
C THR A 342 15.92 -9.24 -21.32
N LEU A 343 15.62 -9.19 -20.02
CA LEU A 343 15.48 -8.01 -19.20
C LEU A 343 16.61 -7.95 -18.18
N GLN A 344 17.16 -6.76 -17.96
CA GLN A 344 18.11 -6.48 -16.88
C GLN A 344 17.65 -5.25 -16.10
N PRO A 345 17.78 -5.23 -14.76
CA PRO A 345 17.41 -4.06 -13.97
C PRO A 345 18.42 -2.93 -14.18
N TRP A 346 17.90 -1.72 -14.34
CA TRP A 346 18.65 -0.48 -14.25
C TRP A 346 18.26 0.22 -12.96
N THR A 347 19.14 0.14 -11.96
CA THR A 347 18.87 0.73 -10.65
C THR A 347 19.39 2.16 -10.53
N GLY A 348 18.69 2.99 -9.76
CA GLY A 348 18.99 4.40 -9.56
C GLY A 348 18.46 4.93 -8.23
N GLY A 349 18.79 6.19 -7.91
CA GLY A 349 18.38 6.83 -6.64
C GLY A 349 19.41 6.68 -5.53
N THR A 350 18.94 6.74 -4.28
CA THR A 350 19.70 6.55 -3.05
C THR A 350 20.26 5.12 -2.92
N HIS A 351 21.11 4.88 -1.92
CA HIS A 351 21.63 3.54 -1.66
C HIS A 351 20.50 2.53 -1.37
N ASP A 352 19.55 2.91 -0.52
CA ASP A 352 18.44 2.06 -0.09
C ASP A 352 17.46 1.78 -1.24
N GLU A 353 17.22 2.76 -2.11
CA GLU A 353 16.41 2.56 -3.32
C GLU A 353 17.05 1.57 -4.28
N ARG A 354 18.36 1.67 -4.53
CA ARG A 354 19.06 0.71 -5.39
C ARG A 354 19.06 -0.70 -4.81
N LEU A 355 19.19 -0.84 -3.50
CA LEU A 355 19.07 -2.13 -2.80
C LEU A 355 17.65 -2.69 -2.93
N ALA A 356 16.62 -1.89 -2.66
CA ALA A 356 15.22 -2.29 -2.77
C ALA A 356 14.86 -2.72 -4.20
N GLN A 357 15.29 -1.96 -5.21
CA GLN A 357 15.10 -2.28 -6.63
C GLN A 357 15.77 -3.60 -7.02
N SER A 358 17.01 -3.82 -6.55
CA SER A 358 17.76 -5.04 -6.83
C SER A 358 17.11 -6.25 -6.16
N ALA A 359 16.75 -6.13 -4.87
CA ALA A 359 16.07 -7.17 -4.12
C ALA A 359 14.73 -7.53 -4.77
N TRP A 360 13.92 -6.53 -5.11
CA TRP A 360 12.63 -6.75 -5.78
C TRP A 360 12.79 -7.48 -7.12
N PHE A 361 13.75 -7.05 -7.95
CA PHE A 361 14.02 -7.72 -9.22
C PHE A 361 14.41 -9.19 -9.02
N GLN A 362 15.31 -9.45 -8.07
CA GLN A 362 15.80 -10.78 -7.78
C GLN A 362 14.72 -11.71 -7.23
N THR A 363 13.83 -11.18 -6.39
CA THR A 363 12.72 -11.93 -5.80
C THR A 363 11.61 -12.19 -6.82
N MET A 364 11.28 -11.21 -7.66
CA MET A 364 10.06 -11.27 -8.48
C MET A 364 10.25 -11.67 -9.93
N TYR A 365 11.41 -11.35 -10.50
CA TYR A 365 11.59 -11.40 -11.95
C TYR A 365 12.75 -12.28 -12.36
N ALA A 366 13.89 -12.19 -11.69
CA ALA A 366 15.12 -12.87 -12.07
C ALA A 366 14.94 -14.39 -12.20
N ASP A 367 15.70 -15.02 -13.10
CA ASP A 367 15.66 -16.47 -13.32
C ASP A 367 16.50 -17.23 -12.25
N THR A 368 16.07 -17.14 -10.99
CA THR A 368 16.79 -17.63 -9.80
C THR A 368 16.42 -19.05 -9.37
N GLY A 369 15.47 -19.71 -10.03
CA GLY A 369 15.10 -21.10 -9.73
C GLY A 369 16.28 -22.07 -9.88
N PRO A 370 16.36 -23.17 -9.09
CA PRO A 370 17.48 -24.12 -9.15
C PRO A 370 17.73 -24.68 -10.56
N LEU A 371 16.65 -24.97 -11.30
CA LEU A 371 16.75 -25.42 -12.68
C LEU A 371 17.30 -24.30 -13.59
N ALA A 372 16.83 -23.06 -13.44
CA ALA A 372 17.33 -21.92 -14.20
C ALA A 372 18.81 -21.67 -13.92
N MET A 373 19.24 -21.72 -12.65
CA MET A 373 20.65 -21.63 -12.27
C MET A 373 21.50 -22.74 -12.92
N MET A 374 21.00 -23.98 -12.98
CA MET A 374 21.68 -25.08 -13.67
C MET A 374 21.76 -24.85 -15.19
N VAL A 375 20.69 -24.35 -15.80
CA VAL A 375 20.67 -23.97 -17.22
C VAL A 375 21.72 -22.89 -17.48
N HIS A 376 21.77 -21.84 -16.68
CA HIS A 376 22.75 -20.77 -16.80
C HIS A 376 24.20 -21.25 -16.57
N TYR A 377 24.40 -22.13 -15.58
CA TYR A 377 25.69 -22.76 -15.34
C TYR A 377 26.16 -23.61 -16.53
N SER A 378 25.25 -24.38 -17.13
CA SER A 378 25.58 -25.19 -18.32
C SER A 378 26.00 -24.34 -19.53
N GLN A 379 25.52 -23.09 -19.61
CA GLN A 379 25.78 -22.17 -20.72
C GLN A 379 27.03 -21.27 -20.50
N GLY A 380 27.46 -21.06 -19.25
CA GLY A 380 28.52 -20.08 -18.95
C GLY A 380 29.26 -20.28 -17.62
N GLY A 381 29.16 -21.45 -17.00
CA GLY A 381 29.77 -21.75 -15.70
C GLY A 381 29.23 -20.87 -14.56
N LEU A 382 30.07 -20.61 -13.55
CA LEU A 382 29.69 -19.78 -12.39
C LEU A 382 29.34 -18.35 -12.77
N GLU A 383 30.02 -17.78 -13.78
CA GLU A 383 29.70 -16.45 -14.30
C GLU A 383 28.30 -16.42 -14.94
N GLY A 384 27.95 -17.47 -15.69
CA GLY A 384 26.60 -17.65 -16.24
C GLY A 384 25.55 -17.74 -15.14
N ALA A 385 25.78 -18.55 -14.12
CA ALA A 385 24.88 -18.69 -12.97
C ALA A 385 24.70 -17.37 -12.20
N PHE A 386 25.78 -16.62 -11.97
CA PHE A 386 25.72 -15.30 -11.32
C PHE A 386 24.95 -14.27 -12.16
N ARG A 387 25.18 -14.27 -13.48
CA ARG A 387 24.47 -13.38 -14.41
C ARG A 387 22.96 -13.66 -14.44
N GLY A 388 22.54 -14.92 -14.33
CA GLY A 388 21.12 -15.31 -14.28
C GLY A 388 20.34 -14.67 -13.13
N VAL A 389 20.99 -14.35 -12.00
CA VAL A 389 20.36 -13.66 -10.86
C VAL A 389 20.06 -12.18 -11.16
N PHE A 390 20.63 -11.62 -12.23
CA PHE A 390 20.40 -10.24 -12.68
C PHE A 390 19.70 -10.17 -14.04
N GLU A 391 19.21 -11.30 -14.56
CA GLU A 391 18.54 -11.38 -15.85
C GLU A 391 17.18 -12.07 -15.72
N LYS A 392 16.19 -11.61 -16.49
CA LYS A 392 14.95 -12.33 -16.75
C LYS A 392 14.83 -12.58 -18.24
N SER A 393 14.76 -13.83 -18.66
CA SER A 393 14.70 -14.24 -20.06
C SER A 393 13.38 -14.89 -20.42
N PHE A 394 12.73 -14.38 -21.48
CA PHE A 394 11.58 -15.00 -22.12
C PHE A 394 12.07 -15.78 -23.35
N TYR A 395 11.97 -17.10 -23.30
CA TYR A 395 12.32 -17.93 -24.45
C TYR A 395 11.26 -17.80 -25.56
N VAL A 396 11.68 -17.40 -26.76
CA VAL A 396 10.76 -17.16 -27.89
C VAL A 396 10.94 -18.18 -29.03
N GLY A 397 12.01 -18.98 -28.99
CA GLY A 397 12.31 -20.16 -29.83
C GLY A 397 11.56 -20.28 -31.16
N PRO A 398 10.36 -20.90 -31.21
CA PRO A 398 9.60 -21.12 -32.44
C PRO A 398 9.15 -19.84 -33.15
N LEU A 399 8.90 -18.77 -32.41
CA LEU A 399 8.42 -17.49 -32.93
C LEU A 399 9.57 -16.53 -33.28
N TRP A 400 10.83 -16.93 -33.09
CA TRP A 400 11.99 -16.05 -33.33
C TRP A 400 12.02 -15.48 -34.75
N GLY A 401 11.82 -16.32 -35.76
CA GLY A 401 11.78 -15.88 -37.16
C GLY A 401 10.61 -14.95 -37.48
N GLN A 402 9.48 -15.08 -36.74
CA GLN A 402 8.34 -14.18 -36.88
C GLN A 402 8.60 -12.82 -36.22
N LEU A 403 9.23 -12.79 -35.04
CA LEU A 403 9.66 -11.53 -34.43
C LEU A 403 10.70 -10.79 -35.28
N GLU A 404 11.59 -11.54 -35.94
CA GLU A 404 12.57 -10.99 -36.86
C GLU A 404 11.89 -10.39 -38.10
N SER A 405 10.91 -11.08 -38.69
CA SER A 405 10.16 -10.56 -39.85
C SER A 405 9.30 -9.35 -39.53
N TRP A 406 8.80 -9.23 -38.28
CA TRP A 406 8.10 -8.04 -37.78
C TRP A 406 9.03 -6.88 -37.38
N GLY A 407 10.35 -7.04 -37.52
CA GLY A 407 11.32 -6.00 -37.16
C GLY A 407 11.53 -5.80 -35.65
N ILE A 408 10.91 -6.62 -34.80
CA ILE A 408 10.99 -6.51 -33.33
C ILE A 408 12.42 -6.74 -32.85
N ILE A 409 13.10 -7.75 -33.40
CA ILE A 409 14.50 -8.05 -33.02
C ILE A 409 15.42 -6.86 -33.32
N ARG A 410 15.19 -6.17 -34.46
CA ARG A 410 15.93 -4.97 -34.83
C ARG A 410 15.63 -3.81 -33.88
N ALA A 411 14.37 -3.63 -33.51
CA ALA A 411 13.96 -2.58 -32.57
C ALA A 411 14.59 -2.76 -31.18
N LEU A 412 14.90 -4.00 -30.77
CA LEU A 412 15.51 -4.31 -29.49
C LEU A 412 17.05 -4.16 -29.45
N GLN A 413 17.73 -3.91 -30.58
CA GLN A 413 19.21 -3.87 -30.63
C GLN A 413 19.85 -2.77 -29.76
N GLY A 414 19.13 -1.67 -29.52
CA GLY A 414 19.59 -0.56 -28.68
C GLY A 414 19.24 -0.69 -27.20
N GLY A 415 18.54 -1.76 -26.81
CA GLY A 415 17.88 -1.85 -25.52
C GLY A 415 16.62 -0.98 -25.47
N VAL A 416 15.54 -1.52 -24.92
CA VAL A 416 14.25 -0.84 -24.77
C VAL A 416 13.92 -0.76 -23.29
N ARG A 417 13.63 0.44 -22.80
CA ARG A 417 13.19 0.64 -21.41
C ARG A 417 11.80 0.04 -21.21
N VAL A 418 11.67 -0.77 -20.17
CA VAL A 418 10.44 -1.34 -19.62
C VAL A 418 10.35 -0.84 -18.17
N THR A 419 9.20 -0.37 -17.72
CA THR A 419 9.03 0.17 -16.36
C THR A 419 7.96 -0.61 -15.61
N VAL A 420 8.30 -1.10 -14.42
CA VAL A 420 7.37 -1.80 -13.51
C VAL A 420 7.42 -1.17 -12.13
N PRO A 421 6.35 -1.24 -11.31
CA PRO A 421 6.40 -0.73 -9.96
C PRO A 421 7.26 -1.63 -9.05
N TYR A 422 7.82 -1.05 -7.99
CA TYR A 422 8.48 -1.77 -6.91
C TYR A 422 8.15 -1.13 -5.54
N PRO A 423 8.34 -1.84 -4.42
CA PRO A 423 8.06 -1.29 -3.11
C PRO A 423 9.18 -0.33 -2.76
N GLY A 424 8.85 0.88 -2.31
CA GLY A 424 9.84 1.78 -1.74
C GLY A 424 10.61 1.13 -0.59
N PRO A 425 11.78 1.68 -0.22
CA PRO A 425 12.55 1.18 0.91
C PRO A 425 11.68 1.04 2.17
N PRO A 426 11.83 -0.06 2.93
CA PRO A 426 11.07 -0.26 4.15
C PRO A 426 11.42 0.83 5.16
N ARG A 427 10.41 1.26 5.94
CA ARG A 427 10.66 2.14 7.09
C ARG A 427 11.28 1.34 8.24
N PRO A 428 12.09 1.98 9.11
CA PRO A 428 12.60 1.33 10.31
C PRO A 428 11.45 0.81 11.19
N GLU A 429 11.64 -0.36 11.81
CA GLU A 429 10.64 -0.87 12.74
C GLU A 429 10.53 0.04 13.96
N VAL A 430 9.28 0.36 14.31
CA VAL A 430 8.94 1.24 15.40
C VAL A 430 8.79 0.40 16.68
N SER A 431 9.60 0.70 17.71
CA SER A 431 9.50 0.04 19.03
C SER A 431 8.06 0.05 19.57
N PRO A 432 7.63 -0.88 20.44
CA PRO A 432 6.27 -0.87 20.98
C PRO A 432 5.89 0.45 21.66
N SER A 433 4.59 0.79 21.63
CA SER A 433 4.02 1.85 22.46
C SER A 433 3.28 1.22 23.63
N PHE A 434 3.24 1.94 24.75
CA PHE A 434 2.60 1.49 25.98
C PHE A 434 1.65 2.56 26.49
N LEU A 435 0.50 2.14 26.97
CA LEU A 435 -0.47 2.99 27.63
C LEU A 435 -0.26 2.92 29.14
N GLU A 436 -0.08 4.07 29.77
CA GLU A 436 0.04 4.23 31.22
C GLU A 436 -1.29 4.82 31.73
N ILE A 437 -2.03 4.05 32.54
CA ILE A 437 -3.29 4.49 33.18
C ILE A 437 -3.21 4.16 34.66
N ASP A 438 -3.36 5.18 35.51
CA ASP A 438 -3.44 5.02 36.97
C ASP A 438 -2.33 4.12 37.57
N GLY A 439 -1.12 4.17 36.96
CA GLY A 439 0.06 3.40 37.36
C GLY A 439 0.18 2.00 36.74
N GLN A 440 -0.84 1.52 36.02
CA GLN A 440 -0.77 0.31 35.19
C GLN A 440 -0.17 0.62 33.82
N ARG A 441 0.45 -0.39 33.20
CA ARG A 441 1.05 -0.30 31.86
C ARG A 441 0.52 -1.42 30.98
N GLU A 442 -0.02 -1.06 29.83
CA GLU A 442 -0.49 -2.00 28.81
C GLU A 442 0.25 -1.77 27.49
N VAL A 443 0.63 -2.84 26.80
CA VAL A 443 1.27 -2.74 25.47
C VAL A 443 0.19 -2.52 24.41
N LEU A 444 0.42 -1.61 23.47
CA LEU A 444 -0.42 -1.53 22.28
C LEU A 444 -0.04 -2.69 21.33
N ALA A 445 -0.92 -3.68 21.23
CA ALA A 445 -0.73 -4.85 20.39
C ALA A 445 -0.95 -4.50 18.91
N ARG A 446 -0.18 -5.12 18.02
CA ARG A 446 -0.36 -4.97 16.56
C ARG A 446 -1.66 -5.66 16.14
N ALA A 447 -2.68 -4.85 15.85
CA ALA A 447 -3.98 -5.33 15.36
C ALA A 447 -3.97 -5.54 13.85
N ASP A 448 -3.21 -4.71 13.11
CA ASP A 448 -3.12 -4.84 11.65
C ASP A 448 -1.78 -4.39 11.06
N ASN A 449 -1.45 -4.89 9.87
CA ASN A 449 -0.21 -4.60 9.15
C ASN A 449 -0.45 -4.42 7.64
N LEU A 450 -0.89 -3.22 7.27
CA LEU A 450 -1.22 -2.88 5.89
C LEU A 450 0.01 -2.86 4.99
N THR A 451 1.21 -2.62 5.54
CA THR A 451 2.45 -2.70 4.75
C THR A 451 2.61 -4.10 4.15
N MET A 452 2.33 -5.14 4.93
CA MET A 452 2.36 -6.52 4.42
C MET A 452 1.23 -6.79 3.42
N MET A 453 0.04 -6.21 3.58
CA MET A 453 -1.01 -6.28 2.55
C MET A 453 -0.57 -5.65 1.23
N ALA A 454 0.00 -4.45 1.29
CA ALA A 454 0.49 -3.72 0.13
C ALA A 454 1.61 -4.48 -0.59
N TYR A 455 2.53 -5.09 0.17
CA TYR A 455 3.57 -5.96 -0.39
C TYR A 455 2.97 -7.20 -1.05
N GLN A 456 2.04 -7.90 -0.42
CA GLN A 456 1.42 -9.10 -0.99
C GLN A 456 0.59 -8.81 -2.24
N ASP A 457 -0.19 -7.73 -2.25
CA ASP A 457 -0.91 -7.25 -3.44
C ASP A 457 0.04 -7.04 -4.63
N MET A 458 1.19 -6.43 -4.36
CA MET A 458 2.19 -6.18 -5.38
C MET A 458 2.96 -7.44 -5.79
N LEU A 459 3.23 -8.36 -4.86
CA LEU A 459 3.79 -9.69 -5.16
C LEU A 459 2.87 -10.47 -6.12
N LEU A 460 1.56 -10.39 -5.89
CA LEU A 460 0.56 -11.01 -6.74
C LEU A 460 0.52 -10.35 -8.12
N SER A 461 0.47 -9.03 -8.22
CA SER A 461 0.33 -8.34 -9.51
C SER A 461 1.62 -8.26 -10.34
N ALA A 462 2.81 -8.30 -9.72
CA ALA A 462 4.10 -8.03 -10.35
C ALA A 462 4.36 -8.82 -11.65
N GLY A 463 4.07 -10.13 -11.65
CA GLY A 463 4.32 -10.99 -12.81
C GLY A 463 3.43 -10.65 -14.00
N ASP A 464 2.14 -10.36 -13.74
CA ASP A 464 1.19 -9.95 -14.77
C ASP A 464 1.50 -8.55 -15.30
N GLU A 465 1.90 -7.63 -14.42
CA GLU A 465 2.35 -6.30 -14.79
C GLU A 465 3.58 -6.34 -15.69
N LEU A 466 4.59 -7.14 -15.33
CA LEU A 466 5.78 -7.29 -16.16
C LEU A 466 5.43 -7.84 -17.54
N ARG A 467 4.63 -8.92 -17.61
CA ARG A 467 4.20 -9.51 -18.89
C ARG A 467 3.42 -8.52 -19.75
N ARG A 468 2.49 -7.76 -19.15
CA ARG A 468 1.71 -6.73 -19.85
C ARG A 468 2.60 -5.62 -20.37
N GLU A 469 3.56 -5.15 -19.58
CA GLU A 469 4.46 -4.08 -20.01
C GLU A 469 5.42 -4.56 -21.10
N VAL A 470 6.00 -5.76 -20.98
CA VAL A 470 6.82 -6.37 -22.03
C VAL A 470 6.02 -6.50 -23.33
N ALA A 471 4.82 -7.09 -23.27
CA ALA A 471 3.96 -7.25 -24.44
C ALA A 471 3.61 -5.90 -25.08
N ARG A 472 3.22 -4.90 -24.27
CA ARG A 472 2.94 -3.53 -24.74
C ARG A 472 4.16 -2.93 -25.43
N ARG A 473 5.34 -3.03 -24.82
CA ARG A 473 6.59 -2.47 -25.36
C ARG A 473 6.99 -3.14 -26.66
N LEU A 474 6.88 -4.45 -26.75
CA LEU A 474 7.14 -5.19 -27.99
C LEU A 474 6.18 -4.76 -29.11
N LEU A 475 4.89 -4.63 -28.81
CA LEU A 475 3.89 -4.17 -29.77
C LEU A 475 4.14 -2.72 -30.22
N GLN A 476 4.38 -1.80 -29.28
CA GLN A 476 4.65 -0.39 -29.59
C GLN A 476 5.90 -0.25 -30.47
N ASN A 477 6.96 -1.01 -30.19
CA ASN A 477 8.17 -1.01 -31.01
C ASN A 477 7.96 -1.64 -32.39
N ALA A 478 7.19 -2.72 -32.49
CA ALA A 478 6.83 -3.31 -33.77
C ALA A 478 6.09 -2.30 -34.67
N LEU A 479 5.09 -1.61 -34.11
CA LEU A 479 4.33 -0.58 -34.82
C LEU A 479 5.20 0.61 -35.23
N ALA A 480 6.11 1.05 -34.36
CA ALA A 480 7.06 2.12 -34.66
C ALA A 480 8.03 1.74 -35.79
N GLU A 481 8.50 0.49 -35.83
CA GLU A 481 9.38 0.00 -36.89
C GLU A 481 8.63 -0.15 -38.23
N LEU A 482 7.38 -0.64 -38.23
CA LEU A 482 6.54 -0.67 -39.44
C LEU A 482 6.30 0.74 -39.99
N ALA A 483 6.00 1.71 -39.12
CA ALA A 483 5.82 3.10 -39.52
C ALA A 483 7.13 3.72 -40.05
N ALA A 484 8.28 3.38 -39.46
CA ALA A 484 9.58 3.84 -39.93
C ALA A 484 9.90 3.31 -41.34
N GLN A 485 9.59 2.03 -41.62
CA GLN A 485 9.79 1.42 -42.94
C GLN A 485 8.95 2.12 -44.02
N GLU A 486 7.67 2.40 -43.75
CA GLU A 486 6.80 3.14 -44.70
C GLU A 486 7.31 4.57 -44.96
N MET A 487 7.89 5.23 -43.95
CA MET A 487 8.43 6.58 -44.07
C MET A 487 9.79 6.62 -44.78
N GLU A 488 10.60 5.56 -44.66
CA GLU A 488 11.88 5.41 -45.35
C GLU A 488 11.67 5.26 -46.87
N GLU A 489 10.62 4.53 -47.29
CA GLU A 489 10.23 4.40 -48.70
C GLU A 489 9.79 5.73 -49.34
N ARG A 490 9.29 6.69 -48.54
CA ARG A 490 8.83 8.00 -49.04
C ARG A 490 9.95 9.04 -49.25
N GLY A 491 11.20 8.72 -48.90
CA GLY A 491 12.41 9.47 -49.27
C GLY A 491 12.43 10.97 -48.93
N GLY A 492 13.07 11.35 -47.81
CA GLY A 492 13.33 12.76 -47.49
C GLY A 492 13.95 12.98 -46.10
N LEU A 493 14.39 14.22 -45.80
CA LEU A 493 14.92 14.63 -44.50
C LEU A 493 13.93 14.36 -43.34
N LEU A 494 12.63 14.40 -43.64
CA LEU A 494 11.53 14.00 -42.74
C LEU A 494 11.53 12.49 -42.42
N GLY A 495 11.96 11.61 -43.33
CA GLY A 495 12.10 10.17 -43.08
C GLY A 495 13.27 9.83 -42.15
N GLN A 496 14.40 10.54 -42.29
CA GLN A 496 15.57 10.36 -41.41
C GLN A 496 15.35 10.95 -40.01
N LEU A 497 14.61 12.07 -39.90
CA LEU A 497 14.22 12.65 -38.61
C LEU A 497 13.05 11.89 -37.96
N GLY A 498 12.12 11.35 -38.76
CA GLY A 498 10.99 10.55 -38.29
C GLY A 498 11.42 9.23 -37.64
N GLY A 499 12.42 8.53 -38.20
CA GLY A 499 12.97 7.30 -37.63
C GLY A 499 13.66 7.48 -36.27
N LEU A 500 14.26 8.65 -36.02
CA LEU A 500 14.85 8.99 -34.71
C LEU A 500 13.77 9.45 -33.71
N ALA A 501 12.83 10.30 -34.14
CA ALA A 501 11.74 10.78 -33.29
C ALA A 501 10.78 9.68 -32.83
N ALA A 502 10.53 8.66 -33.66
CA ALA A 502 9.74 7.47 -33.28
C ALA A 502 10.45 6.60 -32.23
N ARG A 503 11.79 6.55 -32.26
CA ARG A 503 12.62 5.77 -31.31
C ARG A 503 12.85 6.49 -29.99
N THR A 504 12.95 7.82 -30.00
CA THR A 504 13.17 8.63 -28.78
C THR A 504 11.88 9.12 -28.11
N GLY A 505 10.80 9.30 -28.88
CA GLY A 505 9.51 9.80 -28.36
C GLY A 505 8.70 8.76 -27.56
N THR A 506 8.88 7.46 -27.84
CA THR A 506 8.15 6.37 -27.18
C THR A 506 8.80 5.92 -25.86
N ALA A 507 10.12 6.05 -25.72
CA ALA A 507 10.88 5.65 -24.53
C ALA A 507 10.74 6.61 -23.34
N ALA A 508 10.41 7.89 -23.58
CA ALA A 508 10.18 8.88 -22.53
C ALA A 508 8.73 8.89 -22.00
N ALA A 509 7.78 8.29 -22.73
CA ALA A 509 6.36 8.48 -22.49
C ALA A 509 5.70 7.41 -21.60
N SER A 510 6.39 6.31 -21.29
CA SER A 510 5.83 5.22 -20.49
C SER A 510 6.38 5.20 -19.08
N ARG A 511 5.45 5.16 -18.13
CA ARG A 511 5.73 5.17 -16.70
C ARG A 511 4.94 4.03 -16.05
N ALA A 512 5.51 3.47 -14.99
CA ALA A 512 4.76 2.51 -14.20
C ALA A 512 3.66 3.26 -13.44
N ASP A 513 2.56 2.58 -13.14
CA ASP A 513 1.61 3.16 -12.21
C ASP A 513 2.15 3.00 -10.79
N THR A 514 2.65 4.09 -10.22
CA THR A 514 3.19 4.13 -8.84
C THR A 514 2.20 4.75 -7.86
N ARG A 515 0.95 4.98 -8.26
CA ARG A 515 -0.10 5.44 -7.37
C ARG A 515 -0.42 4.39 -6.31
N ALA A 516 -0.63 4.87 -5.09
CA ALA A 516 -1.09 4.11 -3.94
C ALA A 516 -1.71 5.11 -2.94
N TRP A 517 -2.71 4.69 -2.16
CA TRP A 517 -3.24 5.50 -1.06
C TRP A 517 -2.26 5.48 0.11
N GLN A 518 -1.40 6.48 0.18
CA GLN A 518 -0.25 6.49 1.08
C GLN A 518 -0.58 6.92 2.49
N THR A 519 -1.60 7.75 2.73
CA THR A 519 -1.98 8.17 4.10
C THR A 519 -2.53 7.07 4.99
N LEU A 520 -2.84 5.89 4.44
CA LEU A 520 -3.17 4.71 5.24
C LEU A 520 -2.04 4.39 6.22
N PRO A 521 -2.36 3.94 7.44
CA PRO A 521 -1.33 3.58 8.41
C PRO A 521 -0.52 2.39 7.90
N ALA A 522 0.80 2.41 8.11
CA ALA A 522 1.64 1.24 7.80
C ALA A 522 1.28 0.05 8.70
N GLU A 523 0.92 0.34 9.95
CA GLU A 523 0.53 -0.60 10.99
C GLU A 523 -0.53 0.04 11.90
N VAL A 524 -1.50 -0.75 12.36
CA VAL A 524 -2.48 -0.33 13.38
C VAL A 524 -2.17 -1.06 14.68
N ARG A 525 -1.94 -0.29 15.75
CA ARG A 525 -1.72 -0.83 17.10
C ARG A 525 -2.84 -0.41 18.03
N VAL A 526 -3.24 -1.30 18.92
CA VAL A 526 -4.45 -1.12 19.73
C VAL A 526 -4.22 -1.62 21.14
N ALA A 527 -4.72 -0.87 22.12
CA ALA A 527 -4.88 -1.31 23.49
C ALA A 527 -6.31 -1.04 23.95
N ARG A 528 -6.96 -2.05 24.54
CA ARG A 528 -8.27 -1.91 25.18
C ARG A 528 -8.12 -2.20 26.67
N ILE A 529 -8.46 -1.23 27.50
CA ILE A 529 -8.29 -1.36 28.96
C ILE A 529 -9.63 -1.09 29.65
N PRO A 530 -10.13 -2.01 30.50
CA PRO A 530 -11.22 -1.70 31.43
C PRO A 530 -10.71 -0.75 32.50
N VAL A 531 -11.47 0.31 32.77
CA VAL A 531 -11.14 1.36 33.72
C VAL A 531 -12.36 1.65 34.59
N GLU A 532 -12.11 1.96 35.85
CA GLU A 532 -13.16 2.36 36.77
C GLU A 532 -13.84 3.65 36.27
N PRO A 533 -15.17 3.74 36.27
CA PRO A 533 -15.87 4.96 35.87
C PRO A 533 -15.42 6.17 36.70
N GLY A 534 -15.28 7.32 36.03
CA GLY A 534 -14.73 8.54 36.63
C GLY A 534 -13.61 9.15 35.80
N THR A 535 -12.77 9.95 36.44
CA THR A 535 -11.65 10.63 35.78
C THR A 535 -10.37 9.84 35.95
N SER A 536 -9.85 9.29 34.85
CA SER A 536 -8.55 8.60 34.81
C SER A 536 -7.49 9.43 34.11
N ARG A 537 -6.25 9.29 34.56
CA ARG A 537 -5.10 9.97 33.95
C ARG A 537 -4.38 9.03 33.01
N VAL A 538 -4.48 9.32 31.72
CA VAL A 538 -3.99 8.47 30.63
C VAL A 538 -2.72 9.08 30.04
N ARG A 539 -1.71 8.26 29.75
CA ARG A 539 -0.52 8.71 29.06
C ARG A 539 0.00 7.65 28.09
N LEU A 540 0.25 8.05 26.84
CA LEU A 540 0.90 7.21 25.86
C LEU A 540 2.43 7.34 25.95
N ARG A 541 3.15 6.21 25.93
CA ARG A 541 4.60 6.11 26.05
C ARG A 541 5.20 5.36 24.88
N GLN A 542 6.44 5.66 24.54
CA GLN A 542 7.22 4.89 23.57
C GLN A 542 8.31 4.08 24.29
N GLY A 543 8.54 2.84 23.86
CA GLY A 543 9.80 2.16 24.14
C GLY A 543 10.92 2.69 23.24
N GLU A 544 12.16 2.75 23.73
CA GLU A 544 13.35 2.88 22.89
C GLU A 544 13.93 1.50 22.53
N PHE A 545 14.53 1.41 21.34
CA PHE A 545 15.18 0.20 20.82
C PHE A 545 16.36 -0.29 21.69
N LEU A 546 16.94 0.57 22.53
CA LEU A 546 18.07 0.27 23.43
C LEU A 546 17.69 0.31 24.92
N GLY A 547 16.40 0.26 25.26
CA GLY A 547 15.93 0.13 26.65
C GLY A 547 15.77 1.42 27.45
N GLY A 548 15.73 2.58 26.80
CA GLY A 548 15.25 3.83 27.41
C GLY A 548 13.81 4.19 27.00
N GLU A 549 13.32 5.33 27.46
CA GLU A 549 12.00 5.88 27.11
C GLU A 549 12.21 7.32 26.59
N LYS A 550 11.78 7.62 25.36
CA LYS A 550 11.71 8.98 24.83
C LYS A 550 10.28 9.28 24.39
N GLY A 551 9.82 10.50 24.62
CA GLY A 551 8.45 10.91 24.35
C GLY A 551 7.59 10.82 25.62
N LEU A 552 7.41 11.96 26.28
CA LEU A 552 6.27 12.18 27.15
C LEU A 552 5.21 12.84 26.25
N ALA A 553 4.30 12.06 25.66
CA ALA A 553 3.02 12.66 25.34
C ALA A 553 2.46 13.23 26.67
N PRO A 554 1.90 14.46 26.69
CA PRO A 554 1.31 14.99 27.91
C PRO A 554 0.25 14.00 28.41
N ALA A 555 0.16 13.84 29.73
CA ALA A 555 -0.93 13.05 30.28
C ALA A 555 -2.25 13.79 30.03
N VAL A 556 -3.25 13.03 29.64
CA VAL A 556 -4.58 13.50 29.30
C VAL A 556 -5.56 12.97 30.35
N GLU A 557 -6.44 13.84 30.84
CA GLU A 557 -7.53 13.43 31.73
C GLU A 557 -8.72 13.01 30.88
N VAL A 558 -9.24 11.82 31.16
CA VAL A 558 -10.39 11.26 30.45
C VAL A 558 -11.47 10.97 31.48
N SER A 559 -12.64 11.59 31.30
CA SER A 559 -13.81 11.31 32.12
C SER A 559 -14.68 10.27 31.43
N LEU A 560 -15.03 9.21 32.14
CA LEU A 560 -15.73 8.05 31.60
C LEU A 560 -16.97 7.73 32.42
N GLU A 561 -18.10 7.58 31.74
CA GLU A 561 -19.36 7.10 32.30
C GLU A 561 -19.35 5.57 32.46
N PRO A 562 -20.14 4.99 33.39
CA PRO A 562 -20.25 3.54 33.53
C PRO A 562 -20.65 2.84 32.23
N GLY A 563 -19.89 1.82 31.83
CA GLY A 563 -20.09 1.07 30.59
C GLY A 563 -19.76 1.83 29.30
N GLU A 564 -19.24 3.06 29.37
CA GLU A 564 -18.83 3.84 28.20
C GLU A 564 -17.59 3.22 27.54
N ILE A 565 -17.53 3.19 26.21
CA ILE A 565 -16.30 2.94 25.47
C ILE A 565 -15.82 4.25 24.89
N ARG A 566 -14.66 4.72 25.32
CA ARG A 566 -13.99 5.91 24.81
C ARG A 566 -12.87 5.51 23.85
N LEU A 567 -13.01 5.89 22.59
CA LEU A 567 -12.02 5.76 21.53
C LEU A 567 -11.04 6.94 21.59
N LEU A 568 -9.76 6.65 21.77
CA LEU A 568 -8.69 7.61 21.61
C LEU A 568 -7.85 7.26 20.39
N MET A 569 -7.54 8.26 19.59
CA MET A 569 -6.66 8.10 18.44
C MET A 569 -5.31 8.75 18.70
N SER A 570 -4.28 8.11 18.17
CA SER A 570 -2.93 8.65 18.17
C SER A 570 -2.21 8.29 16.87
N ARG A 571 -1.23 9.10 16.50
CA ARG A 571 -0.36 8.83 15.37
C ARG A 571 1.08 8.79 15.83
N ARG A 572 1.86 7.89 15.25
CA ARG A 572 3.29 7.75 15.50
C ARG A 572 4.06 7.62 14.19
N LEU A 573 5.14 8.38 14.04
CA LEU A 573 6.02 8.31 12.88
C LEU A 573 7.38 7.75 13.28
N SER A 574 7.95 6.84 12.49
CA SER A 574 9.31 6.32 12.71
C SER A 574 10.37 7.40 12.53
N ASN A 575 10.15 8.30 11.56
CA ASN A 575 11.04 9.40 11.24
C ASN A 575 10.22 10.68 10.98
N PRO A 576 9.84 11.42 12.04
CA PRO A 576 9.04 12.63 11.87
C PRO A 576 9.84 13.69 11.10
N PRO A 577 9.24 14.36 10.11
CA PRO A 577 9.92 15.36 9.30
C PRO A 577 10.27 16.61 10.12
N SER A 578 11.44 17.19 9.88
CA SER A 578 11.83 18.49 10.42
C SER A 578 11.52 19.59 9.39
N ILE A 579 10.34 20.20 9.49
CA ILE A 579 9.90 21.28 8.58
C ILE A 579 9.72 22.58 9.35
N GLU A 580 10.43 23.63 8.93
CA GLU A 580 10.20 25.02 9.33
C GLU A 580 9.48 25.73 8.16
N LEU A 581 8.24 26.15 8.36
CA LEU A 581 7.53 26.97 7.37
C LEU A 581 7.94 28.45 7.52
N PRO A 582 8.09 29.21 6.40
CA PRO A 582 8.42 30.63 6.48
C PRO A 582 7.27 31.42 7.13
N GLY A 583 7.44 31.85 8.38
CA GLY A 583 6.47 32.68 9.10
C GLY A 583 6.08 32.14 10.48
N ASP A 584 6.35 30.87 10.77
CA ASP A 584 6.09 30.29 12.09
C ASP A 584 7.32 30.40 12.99
N SER A 585 7.26 31.27 13.99
CA SER A 585 8.25 31.36 15.08
C SER A 585 8.00 30.36 16.22
N GLU A 586 6.97 29.53 16.11
CA GLU A 586 6.68 28.44 17.05
C GLU A 586 6.72 27.11 16.28
N GLY A 587 7.74 26.29 16.57
CA GLY A 587 8.01 25.07 15.83
C GLY A 587 6.83 24.09 15.81
N ALA A 588 6.70 23.38 14.69
CA ALA A 588 5.67 22.38 14.45
C ALA A 588 5.47 21.44 15.66
N PRO A 589 4.22 21.08 16.01
CA PRO A 589 3.97 20.08 17.04
C PRO A 589 4.62 18.75 16.65
N ARG A 590 5.48 18.22 17.54
CA ARG A 590 5.96 16.83 17.45
C ARG A 590 4.76 15.93 17.72
N LEU A 591 4.06 15.51 16.66
CA LEU A 591 2.77 14.82 16.74
C LEU A 591 2.90 13.43 17.36
N GLU A 592 2.76 13.39 18.68
CA GLU A 592 2.06 12.34 19.43
C GLU A 592 0.97 13.05 20.24
N VAL A 593 -0.12 13.41 19.57
CA VAL A 593 -1.30 13.95 20.26
C VAL A 593 -2.26 12.79 20.43
N LEU A 594 -2.57 12.45 21.68
CA LEU A 594 -3.82 11.78 21.99
C LEU A 594 -4.90 12.81 21.67
N THR A 595 -5.51 12.71 20.49
CA THR A 595 -6.61 13.60 20.14
C THR A 595 -7.83 13.11 20.91
N LEU A 596 -8.09 13.77 22.04
CA LEU A 596 -9.44 13.89 22.56
C LEU A 596 -10.16 14.86 21.64
N ASN A 597 -11.16 14.39 20.90
CA ASN A 597 -12.25 15.30 20.56
C ASN A 597 -13.38 15.01 21.54
#